data_AF-A0A925VXH4-F1
#
_entry.id   AF-A0A925VXH4-F1
#
_cell.length_a   1.000
_cell.length_b   1.000
_cell.length_c   1.000
_cell.angle_alpha   90.00
_cell.angle_beta   90.00
_cell.angle_gamma   90.00
#
_symmetry.space_group_name_H-M   'P 1'
#
loop_
_entity.id
_entity.type
_entity.pdbx_description
1 polymer ?
#
loop_
_entity_poly.entity_id
_entity_poly.type
_entity_poly.pdbx_seq_one_letter_code
_entity_poly.pdbx_strand_id
1 'polypeptide(L)'
;MRARNSLHAPTFDVAETGDGQPITRGPRSAFTLVEVLAAMTIIGLLAGLAAPKLNEAVEQAKIARAIGDLRAMAVELSTVGTLPATLAGIGRAGRMDPWGRPYVYYLFPPGKGKAPPKGARKDRFLVPINSEYDLYSVGKDGGSAAPLTAKASHDDIIVANDGGFIGLAKKY
;
A
#
# COMPACT_ATOMS: atom_id res chain seq x y z
N MET A 1 62.84 79.67 -45.25
CA MET A 1 61.75 80.18 -44.40
C MET A 1 61.34 79.08 -43.42
N ARG A 2 61.24 79.42 -42.14
CA ARG A 2 61.04 78.49 -40.99
C ARG A 2 59.77 77.64 -41.12
N ALA A 3 59.85 76.38 -40.70
CA ALA A 3 58.81 75.76 -39.89
C ALA A 3 59.43 74.61 -39.07
N ARG A 4 59.36 74.75 -37.75
CA ARG A 4 59.78 73.76 -36.75
C ARG A 4 58.60 72.82 -36.59
N ASN A 5 58.74 71.54 -36.92
CA ASN A 5 57.69 70.56 -36.67
C ASN A 5 57.97 69.89 -35.32
N SER A 6 57.22 70.33 -34.32
CA SER A 6 57.24 69.87 -32.93
C SER A 6 56.70 68.43 -32.83
N LEU A 7 57.51 67.55 -32.24
CA LEU A 7 57.11 66.22 -31.80
C LEU A 7 56.00 66.35 -30.74
N HIS A 8 54.80 65.86 -31.05
CA HIS A 8 53.71 65.70 -30.11
C HIS A 8 53.62 64.21 -29.78
N ALA A 9 54.10 63.83 -28.60
CA ALA A 9 53.89 62.49 -28.06
C ALA A 9 52.42 62.35 -27.65
N PRO A 10 51.70 61.28 -28.02
CA PRO A 10 50.38 61.03 -27.47
C PRO A 10 50.53 60.72 -25.97
N THR A 11 49.91 61.55 -25.15
CA THR A 11 49.64 61.27 -23.75
C THR A 11 48.78 60.02 -23.66
N PHE A 12 49.30 58.97 -23.03
CA PHE A 12 48.47 57.85 -22.59
C PHE A 12 47.57 58.35 -21.47
N ASP A 13 46.30 58.61 -21.78
CA ASP A 13 45.25 58.76 -20.78
C ASP A 13 45.09 57.41 -20.08
N VAL A 14 45.66 57.30 -18.88
CA VAL A 14 45.30 56.26 -17.94
C VAL A 14 43.89 56.60 -17.47
N ALA A 15 42.89 56.00 -18.12
CA ALA A 15 41.54 55.95 -17.61
C ALA A 15 41.55 55.07 -16.34
N GLU A 16 41.92 55.67 -15.21
CA GLU A 16 41.55 55.13 -13.92
C GLU A 16 40.02 55.08 -13.81
N THR A 17 39.58 54.04 -13.13
CA THR A 17 38.25 53.90 -12.54
C THR A 17 37.17 53.39 -13.50
N GLY A 18 37.26 52.09 -13.80
CA GLY A 18 36.05 51.30 -13.91
C GLY A 18 35.31 51.43 -12.58
N ASP A 19 34.31 52.31 -12.55
CA ASP A 19 33.41 52.53 -11.42
C ASP A 19 32.92 51.18 -10.91
N GLY A 20 33.37 50.83 -9.71
CA GLY A 20 32.84 49.73 -8.93
C GLY A 20 31.39 50.05 -8.59
N GLN A 21 30.48 49.72 -9.50
CA GLN A 21 29.05 49.74 -9.27
C GLN A 21 28.78 48.98 -7.95
N PRO A 22 28.22 49.64 -6.92
CA PRO A 22 27.92 48.96 -5.67
C PRO A 22 26.90 47.87 -5.97
N ILE A 23 27.27 46.61 -5.77
CA ILE A 23 26.33 45.48 -5.74
C ILE A 23 25.29 45.76 -4.64
N THR A 24 24.15 46.34 -5.02
CA THR A 24 23.03 46.56 -4.12
C THR A 24 22.50 45.19 -3.72
N ARG A 25 22.96 44.70 -2.58
CA ARG A 25 22.38 43.50 -1.96
C ARG A 25 20.95 43.87 -1.58
N GLY A 26 19.99 43.39 -2.37
CA GLY A 26 18.57 43.46 -2.00
C GLY A 26 18.37 42.92 -0.59
N PRO A 27 17.37 43.42 0.16
CA PRO A 27 17.14 43.01 1.54
C PRO A 27 16.99 41.48 1.58
N ARG A 28 17.87 40.82 2.34
CA ARG A 28 17.78 39.38 2.57
C ARG A 28 16.58 39.15 3.50
N SER A 29 15.49 38.63 2.96
CA SER A 29 14.37 38.17 3.77
C SER A 29 14.80 36.96 4.61
N ALA A 30 14.74 37.10 5.92
CA ALA A 30 14.90 35.99 6.86
C ALA A 30 13.54 35.69 7.48
N PHE A 31 13.17 34.41 7.55
CA PHE A 31 11.93 33.98 8.20
C PHE A 31 11.97 34.32 9.70
N THR A 32 10.86 34.81 10.24
CA THR A 32 10.74 35.03 11.68
C THR A 32 10.52 33.71 12.41
N LEU A 33 10.90 33.65 13.68
CA LEU A 33 10.63 32.48 14.53
C LEU A 33 9.12 32.16 14.57
N VAL A 34 8.28 33.20 14.65
CA VAL A 34 6.82 33.06 14.70
C VAL A 34 6.28 32.44 13.42
N GLU A 35 6.84 32.78 12.26
CA GLU A 35 6.40 32.24 10.97
C GLU A 35 6.73 30.75 10.83
N VAL A 36 7.92 30.34 11.25
CA VAL A 36 8.30 28.92 11.28
C VAL A 36 7.39 28.15 12.26
N LEU A 37 7.13 28.71 13.45
CA LEU A 37 6.22 28.10 14.43
C LEU A 37 4.79 27.99 13.90
N ALA A 38 4.26 29.02 13.26
CA ALA A 38 2.93 29.01 12.64
C ALA A 38 2.86 27.96 11.53
N ALA A 39 3.85 27.90 10.63
CA ALA A 39 3.91 26.93 9.55
C ALA A 39 3.97 25.48 10.06
N MET A 40 4.84 25.21 11.04
CA MET A 40 4.94 23.88 11.66
C MET A 40 3.65 23.48 12.37
N THR A 41 2.97 24.43 13.01
CA THR A 41 1.68 24.19 13.68
C THR A 41 0.61 23.79 12.67
N ILE A 42 0.52 24.49 11.54
CA ILE A 42 -0.45 24.17 10.47
C ILE A 42 -0.15 22.79 9.88
N ILE A 43 1.11 22.51 9.55
CA ILE A 43 1.51 21.21 8.98
C ILE A 43 1.23 20.08 9.97
N GLY A 44 1.58 20.25 11.25
CA GLY A 44 1.33 19.27 12.30
C GLY A 44 -0.15 18.97 12.47
N LEU A 45 -1.01 20.00 12.45
CA LEU A 45 -2.46 19.85 12.52
C LEU A 45 -3.01 19.07 11.31
N LEU A 46 -2.60 19.44 10.10
CA LEU A 46 -3.03 18.77 8.86
C LEU A 46 -2.56 17.31 8.83
N ALA A 47 -1.30 17.05 9.18
CA ALA A 47 -0.74 15.70 9.24
C ALA A 47 -1.47 14.83 10.28
N GLY A 48 -1.79 15.38 11.45
CA GLY A 48 -2.54 14.69 12.50
C GLY A 48 -3.94 14.26 12.05
N LEU A 49 -4.64 15.10 11.27
CA LEU A 49 -5.95 14.76 10.71
C LEU A 49 -5.87 13.78 9.52
N ALA A 50 -4.83 13.89 8.70
CA ALA A 50 -4.69 13.09 7.48
C ALA A 50 -4.26 11.64 7.74
N ALA A 51 -3.38 11.41 8.73
CA ALA A 51 -2.79 10.10 9.00
C ALA A 51 -3.80 8.95 9.23
N PRO A 52 -4.80 9.06 10.13
CA PRO A 52 -5.75 7.96 10.36
C PRO A 52 -6.59 7.65 9.11
N LYS A 53 -7.03 8.69 8.38
CA LYS A 53 -7.82 8.54 7.15
C LYS A 53 -7.03 7.83 6.05
N LEU A 54 -5.74 8.13 5.93
CA LEU A 54 -4.86 7.43 4.99
C LEU A 54 -4.72 5.95 5.36
N ASN A 55 -4.52 5.63 6.64
CA ASN A 55 -4.40 4.26 7.11
C ASN A 55 -5.67 3.45 6.81
N GLU A 56 -6.86 4.02 7.05
CA GLU A 56 -8.12 3.36 6.70
C GLU A 56 -8.24 3.09 5.20
N ALA A 57 -7.90 4.08 4.35
CA ALA A 57 -7.94 3.93 2.90
C ALA A 57 -6.98 2.82 2.41
N VAL A 58 -5.77 2.77 2.95
CA VAL A 58 -4.79 1.71 2.66
C VAL A 58 -5.32 0.34 3.08
N GLU A 59 -5.92 0.22 4.26
CA GLU A 59 -6.48 -1.06 4.71
C GLU A 59 -7.69 -1.49 3.86
N GLN A 60 -8.56 -0.58 3.43
CA GLN A 60 -9.64 -0.92 2.48
C GLN A 60 -9.09 -1.37 1.12
N ALA A 61 -8.03 -0.74 0.63
CA ALA A 61 -7.37 -1.15 -0.61
C ALA A 61 -6.74 -2.55 -0.48
N LYS A 62 -6.13 -2.88 0.67
CA LYS A 62 -5.63 -4.22 0.97
C LYS A 62 -6.76 -5.26 0.98
N ILE A 63 -7.87 -4.96 1.65
CA ILE A 63 -9.05 -5.86 1.66
C ILE A 63 -9.56 -6.08 0.23
N ALA A 64 -9.72 -5.02 -0.57
CA ALA A 64 -10.17 -5.13 -1.95
C ALA A 64 -9.22 -5.95 -2.82
N ARG A 65 -7.90 -5.77 -2.66
CA ARG A 65 -6.88 -6.58 -3.34
C ARG A 65 -6.98 -8.04 -2.94
N ALA A 66 -7.14 -8.34 -1.66
CA ALA A 66 -7.26 -9.71 -1.18
C ALA A 66 -8.49 -10.41 -1.75
N ILE A 67 -9.64 -9.72 -1.82
CA ILE A 67 -10.86 -10.21 -2.46
C ILE A 67 -10.62 -10.52 -3.94
N GLY A 68 -9.94 -9.62 -4.67
CA GLY A 68 -9.61 -9.83 -6.08
C GLY A 68 -8.70 -11.03 -6.31
N ASP A 69 -7.67 -11.19 -5.49
CA ASP A 69 -6.74 -12.31 -5.54
C ASP A 69 -7.46 -13.65 -5.27
N LEU A 70 -8.31 -13.70 -4.23
CA LEU A 70 -9.13 -14.88 -3.90
C LEU A 70 -10.11 -15.22 -5.02
N ARG A 71 -10.76 -14.21 -5.61
CA ARG A 71 -11.68 -14.40 -6.74
C ARG A 71 -10.96 -15.00 -7.94
N ALA A 72 -9.77 -14.51 -8.28
CA ALA A 72 -8.98 -15.06 -9.37
C ALA A 72 -8.62 -16.52 -9.12
N MET A 73 -8.12 -16.85 -7.92
CA MET A 73 -7.76 -18.22 -7.56
C MET A 73 -8.97 -19.16 -7.51
N ALA A 74 -10.12 -18.71 -7.01
CA ALA A 74 -11.35 -19.51 -7.00
C ALA A 74 -11.82 -19.86 -8.42
N VAL A 75 -11.72 -18.92 -9.37
CA VAL A 75 -12.02 -19.16 -10.78
C VAL A 75 -11.02 -20.15 -11.39
N GLU A 76 -9.73 -20.01 -11.10
CA GLU A 76 -8.72 -20.98 -11.58
C GLU A 76 -9.02 -22.39 -11.06
N LEU A 77 -9.35 -22.52 -9.77
CA LEU A 77 -9.74 -23.80 -9.16
C LEU A 77 -11.04 -24.39 -9.72
N SER A 78 -12.01 -23.57 -10.12
CA SER A 78 -13.25 -24.10 -10.70
C SER A 78 -13.08 -24.62 -12.13
N THR A 79 -12.00 -24.25 -12.81
CA THR A 79 -11.71 -24.70 -14.18
C THR A 79 -10.86 -25.96 -14.24
N VAL A 80 -10.24 -26.39 -13.13
CA VAL A 80 -9.44 -27.62 -13.13
C VAL A 80 -10.35 -28.85 -13.05
N GLY A 81 -10.01 -29.90 -13.80
CA GLY A 81 -10.78 -31.16 -13.77
C GLY A 81 -10.67 -31.92 -12.45
N THR A 82 -9.62 -31.68 -11.66
CA THR A 82 -9.45 -32.25 -10.32
C THR A 82 -8.73 -31.22 -9.46
N LEU A 83 -9.28 -30.97 -8.26
CA LEU A 83 -8.71 -30.00 -7.33
C LEU A 83 -7.29 -30.45 -6.90
N PRO A 84 -6.29 -29.55 -6.99
CA PRO A 84 -4.93 -29.90 -6.62
C PRO A 84 -4.78 -29.96 -5.11
N ALA A 85 -3.81 -30.73 -4.62
CA ALA A 85 -3.52 -30.79 -3.18
C ALA A 85 -3.02 -29.44 -2.60
N THR A 86 -2.47 -28.56 -3.44
CA THR A 86 -1.99 -27.23 -3.05
C THR A 86 -2.22 -26.21 -4.17
N LEU A 87 -2.12 -24.92 -3.84
CA LEU A 87 -2.16 -23.82 -4.82
C LEU A 87 -1.06 -23.90 -5.89
N ALA A 88 -0.01 -24.73 -5.71
CA ALA A 88 0.99 -24.96 -6.75
C ALA A 88 0.38 -25.57 -8.02
N GLY A 89 -0.69 -26.37 -7.90
CA GLY A 89 -1.36 -26.99 -9.05
C GLY A 89 -2.02 -26.01 -10.01
N ILE A 90 -2.28 -24.77 -9.58
CA ILE A 90 -2.76 -23.67 -10.43
C ILE A 90 -1.69 -22.59 -10.64
N GLY A 91 -0.42 -22.87 -10.31
CA GLY A 91 0.66 -21.90 -10.46
C GLY A 91 0.61 -20.72 -9.47
N ARG A 92 -0.08 -20.88 -8.33
CA ARG A 92 -0.24 -19.84 -7.29
C ARG A 92 0.51 -20.15 -5.99
N ALA A 93 1.50 -21.04 -6.06
CA ALA A 93 2.36 -21.35 -4.93
C ALA A 93 3.02 -20.09 -4.36
N GLY A 94 3.05 -19.97 -3.03
CA GLY A 94 3.73 -18.85 -2.35
C GLY A 94 3.09 -17.48 -2.55
N ARG A 95 1.88 -17.39 -3.11
CA ARG A 95 1.17 -16.11 -3.23
C ARG A 95 0.89 -15.57 -1.82
N MET A 96 1.34 -14.34 -1.59
CA MET A 96 1.12 -13.63 -0.33
C MET A 96 -0.06 -12.67 -0.47
N ASP A 97 -0.82 -12.56 0.60
CA ASP A 97 -1.84 -11.56 0.79
C ASP A 97 -1.23 -10.16 1.01
N PRO A 98 -2.05 -9.10 1.01
CA PRO A 98 -1.56 -7.73 1.14
C PRO A 98 -0.96 -7.37 2.51
N TRP A 99 -1.05 -8.26 3.49
CA TRP A 99 -0.39 -8.14 4.81
C TRP A 99 0.88 -9.00 4.90
N GLY A 100 1.29 -9.64 3.79
CA GLY A 100 2.55 -10.38 3.68
C GLY A 100 2.46 -11.82 4.16
N ARG A 101 1.26 -12.39 4.24
CA ARG A 101 1.02 -13.77 4.72
C ARG A 101 0.57 -14.66 3.57
N PRO A 102 0.89 -15.96 3.57
CA PRO A 102 0.43 -16.83 2.51
C PRO A 102 -1.10 -16.96 2.53
N TYR A 103 -1.71 -16.99 1.34
CA TYR A 103 -3.10 -17.44 1.24
C TYR A 103 -3.23 -18.87 1.73
N VAL A 104 -4.30 -19.13 2.47
CA VAL A 104 -4.60 -20.47 2.98
C VAL A 104 -5.54 -21.15 2.01
N TYR A 105 -5.10 -22.32 1.54
CA TYR A 105 -5.90 -23.25 0.77
C TYR A 105 -5.92 -24.58 1.52
N TYR A 106 -7.12 -25.08 1.79
CA TYR A 106 -7.30 -26.34 2.49
C TYR A 106 -8.29 -27.20 1.72
N LEU A 107 -7.76 -28.18 0.98
CA LEU A 107 -8.55 -29.21 0.32
C LEU A 107 -9.12 -30.17 1.37
N PHE A 108 -10.42 -30.40 1.34
CA PHE A 108 -11.05 -31.31 2.30
C PHE A 108 -10.66 -32.76 1.99
N PRO A 109 -10.26 -33.53 3.03
CA PRO A 109 -10.03 -34.95 2.84
C PRO A 109 -11.35 -35.66 2.49
N PRO A 110 -11.30 -36.76 1.72
CA PRO A 110 -12.48 -37.55 1.41
C PRO A 110 -13.20 -37.96 2.70
N GLY A 111 -14.42 -37.48 2.87
CA GLY A 111 -15.21 -37.71 4.07
C GLY A 111 -15.75 -39.15 4.11
N LYS A 112 -15.76 -39.75 5.31
CA LYS A 112 -16.60 -40.91 5.61
C LYS A 112 -17.80 -40.42 6.45
N GLY A 113 -19.00 -40.47 5.89
CA GLY A 113 -20.23 -40.06 6.56
C GLY A 113 -20.53 -38.56 6.50
N LYS A 114 -21.41 -38.08 7.40
CA LYS A 114 -21.94 -36.70 7.40
C LYS A 114 -21.14 -35.73 8.29
N ALA A 115 -19.99 -36.14 8.82
CA ALA A 115 -19.20 -35.29 9.70
C ALA A 115 -18.54 -34.16 8.89
N PRO A 116 -18.54 -32.91 9.41
CA PRO A 116 -17.77 -31.82 8.82
C PRO A 116 -16.30 -32.19 8.62
N PRO A 117 -15.67 -31.83 7.50
CA PRO A 117 -14.24 -32.04 7.31
C PRO A 117 -13.46 -31.41 8.46
N LYS A 118 -12.49 -32.15 9.02
CA LYS A 118 -11.67 -31.66 10.13
C LYS A 118 -10.96 -30.39 9.66
N GLY A 119 -11.01 -29.32 10.45
CA GLY A 119 -10.35 -28.06 10.10
C GLY A 119 -11.09 -27.16 9.10
N ALA A 120 -12.21 -27.63 8.51
CA ALA A 120 -13.03 -26.78 7.66
C ALA A 120 -13.52 -25.56 8.43
N ARG A 121 -13.55 -24.41 7.75
CA ARG A 121 -14.16 -23.18 8.26
C ARG A 121 -15.66 -23.36 8.38
N LYS A 122 -16.25 -22.77 9.42
CA LYS A 122 -17.63 -23.04 9.83
C LYS A 122 -18.41 -21.77 10.10
N ASP A 123 -19.69 -21.80 9.77
CA ASP A 123 -20.63 -20.74 10.09
C ASP A 123 -21.01 -20.72 11.58
N ARG A 124 -21.99 -19.88 11.93
CA ARG A 124 -22.53 -19.75 13.30
C ARG A 124 -23.19 -21.03 13.83
N PHE A 125 -23.61 -21.93 12.95
CA PHE A 125 -24.24 -23.21 13.29
C PHE A 125 -23.24 -24.37 13.27
N LEU A 126 -21.94 -24.07 13.14
CA LEU A 126 -20.84 -25.03 13.05
C LEU A 126 -20.88 -25.92 11.81
N VAL A 127 -21.56 -25.46 10.76
CA VAL A 127 -21.66 -26.12 9.44
C VAL A 127 -20.52 -25.60 8.55
N PRO A 128 -19.82 -26.47 7.80
CA PRO A 128 -18.84 -26.03 6.81
C PRO A 128 -19.40 -24.98 5.86
N ILE A 129 -18.62 -23.94 5.58
CA ILE A 129 -19.05 -22.85 4.69
C ILE A 129 -18.81 -23.15 3.20
N ASN A 130 -18.06 -24.22 2.91
CA ASN A 130 -17.76 -24.72 1.58
C ASN A 130 -17.92 -26.25 1.57
N SER A 131 -18.00 -26.83 0.37
CA SER A 131 -18.23 -28.25 0.13
C SER A 131 -16.95 -29.03 -0.12
N GLU A 132 -15.95 -28.44 -0.78
CA GLU A 132 -14.75 -29.16 -1.26
C GLU A 132 -13.42 -28.64 -0.70
N TYR A 133 -13.30 -27.32 -0.50
CA TYR A 133 -12.09 -26.71 0.02
C TYR A 133 -12.39 -25.37 0.69
N ASP A 134 -11.47 -24.93 1.55
CA ASP A 134 -11.42 -23.54 2.01
C ASP A 134 -10.32 -22.78 1.29
N LEU A 135 -10.60 -21.52 0.95
CA LEU A 135 -9.65 -20.58 0.38
C LEU A 135 -9.83 -19.20 1.04
N TYR A 136 -8.80 -18.69 1.69
CA TYR A 136 -8.89 -17.44 2.46
C TYR A 136 -7.54 -16.77 2.72
N SER A 137 -7.57 -15.51 3.14
CA SER A 137 -6.46 -14.80 3.79
C SER A 137 -6.79 -14.64 5.28
N VAL A 138 -5.77 -14.75 6.14
CA VAL A 138 -5.89 -14.58 7.61
C VAL A 138 -5.98 -13.11 8.05
N GLY A 139 -6.26 -12.21 7.11
CA GLY A 139 -6.47 -10.79 7.40
C GLY A 139 -5.22 -10.06 7.87
N LYS A 140 -5.42 -9.03 8.68
CA LYS A 140 -4.41 -8.10 9.19
C LYS A 140 -3.79 -8.58 10.49
N ASP A 141 -4.55 -9.24 11.36
CA ASP A 141 -4.08 -9.62 12.68
C ASP A 141 -3.34 -10.98 12.67
N GLY A 142 -3.69 -11.87 11.74
CA GLY A 142 -3.01 -13.13 11.48
C GLY A 142 -3.42 -14.25 12.40
N GLY A 143 -4.33 -13.96 13.32
CA GLY A 143 -5.13 -14.96 13.98
C GLY A 143 -6.14 -15.51 13.00
N SER A 144 -6.52 -16.77 13.22
CA SER A 144 -7.66 -17.35 12.52
C SER A 144 -8.13 -18.58 13.28
N ALA A 145 -9.42 -18.85 13.25
CA ALA A 145 -10.01 -20.07 13.76
C ALA A 145 -11.04 -20.61 12.76
N ALA A 146 -11.35 -21.91 12.88
CA ALA A 146 -12.33 -22.55 12.00
C ALA A 146 -13.73 -21.89 12.08
N PRO A 147 -14.34 -21.66 13.26
CA PRO A 147 -15.60 -20.94 13.32
C PRO A 147 -15.42 -19.45 12.96
N LEU A 148 -16.26 -18.95 12.05
CA LEU A 148 -16.28 -17.53 11.66
C LEU A 148 -16.77 -16.61 12.78
N THR A 149 -17.46 -17.16 13.79
CA THR A 149 -17.90 -16.44 14.99
C THR A 149 -16.77 -16.13 15.98
N ALA A 150 -15.60 -16.77 15.82
CA ALA A 150 -14.44 -16.48 16.64
C ALA A 150 -13.90 -15.09 16.32
N LYS A 151 -13.59 -14.29 17.35
CA LYS A 151 -13.08 -12.93 17.17
C LYS A 151 -11.84 -12.85 16.27
N ALA A 152 -10.95 -13.84 16.40
CA ALA A 152 -9.74 -13.97 15.60
C ALA A 152 -9.99 -14.30 14.13
N SER A 153 -11.22 -14.61 13.72
CA SER A 153 -11.57 -14.90 12.33
C SER A 153 -12.26 -13.73 11.63
N HIS A 154 -12.58 -12.65 12.35
CA HIS A 154 -13.46 -11.59 11.82
C HIS A 154 -12.83 -10.76 10.69
N ASP A 155 -11.51 -10.61 10.69
CA ASP A 155 -10.77 -9.88 9.66
C ASP A 155 -10.26 -10.79 8.53
N ASP A 156 -10.50 -12.10 8.61
CA ASP A 156 -10.23 -13.03 7.52
C ASP A 156 -11.01 -12.59 6.27
N ILE A 157 -10.36 -12.71 5.11
CA ILE A 157 -11.03 -12.57 3.82
C ILE A 157 -11.26 -13.98 3.28
N ILE A 158 -12.51 -14.40 3.20
CA ILE A 158 -12.89 -15.78 2.92
C ILE A 158 -13.59 -15.91 1.58
N VAL A 159 -13.43 -17.08 0.96
CA VAL A 159 -14.36 -17.62 -0.03
C VAL A 159 -15.35 -18.52 0.70
N ALA A 160 -16.65 -18.31 0.50
CA ALA A 160 -17.73 -19.08 1.12
C ALA A 160 -18.84 -19.39 0.09
N ASN A 161 -19.72 -20.32 0.43
CA ASN A 161 -20.78 -20.83 -0.45
C ASN A 161 -20.23 -21.28 -1.81
N ASP A 162 -19.11 -22.02 -1.79
CA ASP A 162 -18.46 -22.56 -2.99
C ASP A 162 -18.15 -21.48 -4.06
N GLY A 163 -17.80 -20.27 -3.60
CA GLY A 163 -17.50 -19.11 -4.46
C GLY A 163 -18.62 -18.07 -4.56
N GLY A 164 -19.81 -18.35 -4.02
CA GLY A 164 -20.93 -17.41 -4.00
C GLY A 164 -20.72 -16.17 -3.14
N PHE A 165 -19.81 -16.22 -2.17
CA PHE A 165 -19.40 -15.08 -1.35
C PHE A 165 -17.87 -14.98 -1.29
N ILE A 166 -17.35 -13.77 -1.50
CA ILE A 166 -15.93 -13.46 -1.28
C ILE A 166 -15.83 -12.12 -0.56
N GLY A 167 -15.32 -12.11 0.67
CA GLY A 167 -15.29 -10.91 1.49
C GLY A 167 -14.83 -11.15 2.92
N LEU A 168 -14.94 -10.11 3.75
CA LEU A 168 -14.67 -10.19 5.18
C LEU A 168 -15.56 -11.24 5.84
N ALA A 169 -14.98 -12.13 6.63
CA ALA A 169 -15.69 -13.16 7.37
C ALA A 169 -16.77 -12.59 8.31
N LYS A 170 -16.53 -11.42 8.93
CA LYS A 170 -17.54 -10.75 9.76
C LYS A 170 -18.79 -10.28 8.99
N LYS A 171 -18.73 -10.23 7.65
CA LYS A 171 -19.85 -9.82 6.77
C LYS A 171 -20.61 -11.01 6.18
N TYR A 172 -20.21 -12.23 6.51
CA TYR A 172 -20.86 -13.48 6.12
C TYR A 172 -21.84 -13.94 7.22
#